data_AF-A0A520KVF7-F1
#
_entry.id   AF-A0A520KVF7-F1
#
_cell.length_a   1.000
_cell.length_b   1.000
_cell.length_c   1.000
_cell.angle_alpha   90.00
_cell.angle_beta   90.00
_cell.angle_gamma   90.00
#
_symmetry.space_group_name_H-M   'P 1'
#
loop_
_entity.id
_entity.type
_entity.pdbx_description
1 polymer ?
#
loop_
_entity_poly.entity_id
_entity_poly.type
_entity_poly.pdbx_seq_one_letter_code
_entity_poly.pdbx_strand_id
1 'polypeptide(L)'
;MMKEALKNVIQRIEEFGIEAHFEEGIGTGKIEYELWDDTVTDVFCILNFHPSKKEVDVLLFPTINIDPSKVMSVLKDELMGWEIKYR
;
A
#
# COMPACT_ATOMS: atom_id res chain seq x y z
N MET A 1 5.95 -12.37 -12.07
CA MET A 1 6.65 -12.47 -10.77
C MET A 1 6.54 -11.19 -9.93
N MET A 2 7.25 -10.07 -10.18
CA MET A 2 7.14 -8.86 -9.31
C MET A 2 5.79 -8.12 -9.43
N LYS A 3 5.25 -7.99 -10.66
CA LYS A 3 3.94 -7.35 -10.90
C LYS A 3 2.77 -8.12 -10.29
N GLU A 4 2.91 -9.45 -10.15
CA GLU A 4 1.87 -10.30 -9.55
C GLU A 4 1.85 -10.17 -8.02
N ALA A 5 3.01 -10.13 -7.38
CA ALA A 5 3.08 -9.93 -5.92
C ALA A 5 2.47 -8.58 -5.51
N LEU A 6 2.79 -7.50 -6.23
CA LEU A 6 2.20 -6.19 -5.96
C LEU A 6 0.69 -6.17 -6.23
N LYS A 7 0.23 -6.83 -7.30
CA LYS A 7 -1.20 -6.96 -7.57
C LYS A 7 -1.93 -7.73 -6.46
N ASN A 8 -1.34 -8.80 -5.94
CA ASN A 8 -1.91 -9.58 -4.85
C ASN A 8 -1.99 -8.78 -3.54
N VAL A 9 -0.97 -7.98 -3.23
CA VAL A 9 -0.99 -7.06 -2.07
C VAL A 9 -2.19 -6.13 -2.15
N ILE A 10 -2.37 -5.46 -3.29
CA ILE A 10 -3.46 -4.49 -3.47
C ILE A 10 -4.82 -5.19 -3.40
N GLN A 11 -4.97 -6.32 -4.09
CA GLN A 11 -6.22 -7.09 -4.06
C GLN A 11 -6.60 -7.53 -2.64
N ARG A 12 -5.64 -7.98 -1.82
CA ARG A 12 -5.89 -8.38 -0.42
C ARG A 12 -6.20 -7.18 0.48
N ILE A 13 -5.66 -6.01 0.19
CA ILE A 13 -6.02 -4.77 0.90
C ILE A 13 -7.47 -4.40 0.60
N GLU A 14 -7.88 -4.49 -0.68
CA GLU A 14 -9.25 -4.20 -1.12
C GLU A 14 -10.31 -5.12 -0.49
N GLU A 15 -9.95 -6.37 -0.13
CA GLU A 15 -10.83 -7.29 0.61
C GLU A 15 -11.28 -6.75 1.98
N PHE A 16 -10.60 -5.73 2.52
CA PHE A 16 -11.01 -5.07 3.76
C PHE A 16 -11.94 -3.87 3.58
N GLY A 17 -12.42 -3.60 2.36
CA GLY A 17 -13.22 -2.42 2.04
C GLY A 17 -12.39 -1.14 1.86
N ILE A 18 -11.10 -1.31 1.54
CA ILE A 18 -10.17 -0.20 1.29
C ILE A 18 -10.05 -0.02 -0.21
N GLU A 19 -10.33 1.16 -0.75
CA GLU A 19 -10.10 1.44 -2.17
C GLU A 19 -8.63 1.77 -2.41
N ALA A 20 -8.03 1.24 -3.47
CA ALA A 20 -6.63 1.46 -3.81
C ALA A 20 -6.49 2.10 -5.20
N HIS A 21 -5.98 3.32 -5.25
CA HIS A 21 -5.78 4.09 -6.47
C HIS A 21 -4.32 4.06 -6.88
N PHE A 22 -4.03 3.58 -8.08
CA PHE A 22 -2.69 3.57 -8.63
C PHE A 22 -2.32 4.94 -9.18
N GLU A 23 -1.25 5.54 -8.65
CA GLU A 23 -0.67 6.78 -9.15
C GLU A 23 0.68 6.48 -9.83
N GLU A 24 0.74 6.67 -11.15
CA GLU A 24 1.97 6.46 -11.90
C GLU A 24 2.88 7.69 -11.78
N GLY A 25 3.81 7.65 -10.83
CA GLY A 25 4.86 8.66 -10.70
C GLY A 25 5.82 8.62 -11.90
N ILE A 26 5.55 9.43 -12.93
CA ILE A 26 6.36 9.53 -14.16
C ILE A 26 7.85 9.73 -13.81
N GLY A 27 8.69 8.76 -14.20
CA GLY A 27 10.15 8.87 -14.13
C GLY A 27 10.80 8.53 -12.78
N THR A 28 10.04 8.04 -11.79
CA THR A 28 10.59 7.76 -10.44
C THR A 28 11.05 6.32 -10.24
N GLY A 29 10.58 5.38 -11.08
CA GLY A 29 10.82 3.95 -10.91
C GLY A 29 10.14 3.36 -9.66
N LYS A 30 9.27 4.13 -9.01
CA LYS A 30 8.41 3.70 -7.90
C LYS A 30 7.04 3.34 -8.43
N ILE A 31 6.31 2.56 -7.63
CA ILE A 31 4.90 2.23 -7.86
C ILE A 31 4.18 2.76 -6.63
N GLU A 32 3.34 3.79 -6.81
CA GLU A 32 2.61 4.43 -5.73
C GLU A 32 1.14 4.01 -5.76
N TYR A 33 0.60 3.73 -4.58
CA TYR A 33 -0.82 3.51 -4.38
C TYR A 33 -1.33 4.39 -3.24
N GLU A 34 -2.38 5.15 -3.52
CA GLU A 34 -3.16 5.83 -2.50
C GLU A 34 -4.28 4.92 -2.03
N LEU A 35 -4.39 4.72 -0.72
CA LEU A 35 -5.44 3.95 -0.11
C LEU A 35 -6.48 4.90 0.50
N TRP A 36 -7.72 4.67 0.12
CA TRP A 36 -8.89 5.47 0.46
C TRP A 36 -9.87 4.61 1.25
N ASP A 37 -10.58 5.27 2.16
CA ASP A 37 -11.70 4.68 2.88
C ASP A 37 -12.96 4.81 2.03
N ASP A 38 -13.73 3.74 1.86
CA ASP A 38 -15.00 3.76 1.12
C ASP A 38 -16.02 4.76 1.71
N THR A 39 -15.84 5.14 2.98
CA THR A 39 -16.67 6.13 3.69
C THR A 39 -16.11 7.55 3.69
N VAL A 40 -14.84 7.77 3.32
CA VAL A 40 -14.16 9.07 3.47
C VAL A 40 -13.48 9.49 2.17
N THR A 41 -13.64 10.76 1.77
CA THR A 41 -12.96 11.35 0.61
C THR A 41 -11.49 11.72 0.87
N ASP A 42 -10.82 11.06 1.82
CA ASP A 42 -9.45 11.40 2.21
C ASP A 42 -8.55 10.16 2.13
N VAL A 43 -7.35 10.35 1.60
CA VAL A 43 -6.28 9.35 1.60
C VAL A 43 -5.86 9.07 3.04
N PHE A 44 -5.97 7.82 3.50
CA PHE A 44 -5.50 7.44 4.84
C PHE A 44 -4.12 6.77 4.81
N CYS A 45 -3.69 6.26 3.66
CA CYS A 45 -2.39 5.61 3.54
C CYS A 45 -1.84 5.76 2.12
N ILE A 46 -0.54 6.04 1.99
CA ILE A 46 0.18 5.95 0.72
C ILE A 46 1.20 4.83 0.82
N LEU A 47 1.16 3.92 -0.14
CA LEU A 47 2.13 2.84 -0.31
C LEU A 47 3.07 3.17 -1.46
N ASN A 48 4.35 3.37 -1.13
CA ASN A 48 5.40 3.67 -2.07
C ASN A 48 6.30 2.45 -2.24
N PHE A 49 6.05 1.65 -3.29
CA PHE A 49 6.84 0.46 -3.57
C PHE A 49 8.11 0.81 -4.33
N HIS A 50 9.22 0.24 -3.88
CA HIS A 50 10.55 0.33 -4.47
C HIS A 50 11.04 -1.07 -4.87
N PRO A 51 10.59 -1.62 -6.02
CA PRO A 51 10.85 -3.02 -6.37
C PRO A 51 12.34 -3.36 -6.55
N SER A 52 13.15 -2.41 -7.00
CA SER A 52 14.60 -2.59 -7.16
C SER A 52 15.34 -2.74 -5.84
N LYS A 53 14.79 -2.20 -4.75
CA LYS A 53 15.37 -2.26 -3.40
C LYS A 53 14.68 -3.29 -2.51
N LYS A 54 13.54 -3.85 -2.95
CA LYS A 54 12.62 -4.64 -2.11
C LYS A 54 12.21 -3.88 -0.85
N GLU A 55 11.82 -2.63 -1.02
CA GLU A 55 11.35 -1.76 0.06
C GLU A 55 9.93 -1.28 -0.24
N VAL A 56 9.15 -1.04 0.80
CA VAL A 56 7.90 -0.27 0.73
C VAL A 56 7.93 0.80 1.81
N ASP A 57 7.76 2.06 1.39
CA ASP A 57 7.52 3.18 2.30
C ASP A 57 6.01 3.29 2.51
N VAL A 58 5.56 3.23 3.76
CA VAL A 58 4.18 3.35 4.20
C VAL A 58 4.03 4.69 4.91
N LEU A 59 3.24 5.58 4.33
CA LEU A 59 2.88 6.88 4.92
C LEU A 59 1.44 6.82 5.39
N LEU A 60 1.22 6.89 6.70
CA LEU A 60 -0.13 6.90 7.25
C LEU A 60 -0.62 8.30 7.57
N PHE A 61 -1.88 8.54 7.25
CA PHE A 61 -2.63 9.70 7.67
C PHE A 61 -3.68 9.22 8.69
N PRO A 62 -3.72 9.81 9.90
CA PRO A 62 -4.67 9.38 10.92
C PRO A 62 -6.11 9.67 10.46
N THR A 63 -6.87 8.62 10.17
CA THR A 63 -8.32 8.69 9.93
C THR A 63 -9.07 7.90 11.00
N ILE A 64 -10.37 8.19 11.17
CA ILE A 64 -11.18 7.68 12.29
C ILE A 64 -11.63 6.21 12.06
N ASN A 65 -11.64 5.76 10.81
CA ASN A 65 -12.43 4.60 10.40
C ASN A 65 -11.62 3.38 9.98
N ILE A 66 -10.33 3.52 9.65
CA ILE A 66 -9.49 2.39 9.20
C ILE A 66 -8.40 2.07 10.20
N ASP A 67 -8.35 0.79 10.59
CA ASP A 67 -7.25 0.22 11.36
C ASP A 67 -6.06 -0.09 10.43
N PRO A 68 -4.94 0.66 10.53
CA PRO A 68 -3.79 0.45 9.67
C PRO A 68 -3.08 -0.89 9.91
N SER A 69 -3.39 -1.58 11.00
CA SER A 69 -2.85 -2.91 11.29
C SER A 69 -3.18 -3.92 10.19
N LYS A 70 -4.33 -3.77 9.52
CA LYS A 70 -4.76 -4.65 8.41
C LYS A 70 -3.83 -4.50 7.20
N VAL A 71 -3.54 -3.26 6.80
CA VAL A 71 -2.60 -2.96 5.70
C VAL A 71 -1.23 -3.52 6.04
N MET A 72 -0.75 -3.28 7.26
CA MET A 72 0.55 -3.79 7.70
C MET A 72 0.62 -5.33 7.75
N SER A 73 -0.49 -6.01 8.07
CA SER A 73 -0.56 -7.47 8.05
C SER A 73 -0.39 -8.01 6.63
N VAL A 74 -1.10 -7.46 5.65
CA VAL A 74 -0.98 -7.90 4.24
C VAL A 74 0.42 -7.67 3.70
N LEU A 75 1.01 -6.50 3.98
CA LEU A 75 2.37 -6.21 3.54
C LEU A 75 3.38 -7.23 4.10
N LYS A 76 3.25 -7.63 5.38
CA LYS A 76 4.13 -8.64 5.99
C LYS A 76 3.93 -10.03 5.40
N ASP A 77 2.69 -10.42 5.11
CA ASP A 77 2.36 -11.74 4.56
C ASP A 77 2.83 -11.89 3.11
N GLU A 78 2.55 -10.89 2.26
CA GLU A 78 2.76 -10.98 0.82
C GLU A 78 4.16 -10.54 0.38
N LEU A 79 4.81 -9.67 1.14
CA LEU A 79 6.14 -9.12 0.83
C LEU A 79 7.21 -9.70 1.74
N MET A 80 7.19 -11.02 1.93
CA MET A 80 8.21 -11.72 2.71
C MET A 80 9.63 -11.37 2.19
N GLY A 81 10.49 -10.89 3.09
CA GLY A 81 11.86 -10.49 2.77
C GLY A 81 11.99 -9.10 2.15
N TRP A 82 10.93 -8.29 2.12
CA TRP A 82 10.99 -6.86 1.85
C TRP A 82 11.12 -6.07 3.15
N GLU A 83 11.77 -4.91 3.07
CA GLU A 83 11.80 -3.95 4.18
C GLU A 83 10.54 -3.07 4.14
N ILE A 84 9.81 -3.01 5.25
CA ILE A 84 8.62 -2.16 5.41
C ILE A 84 9.02 -0.97 6.28
N LYS A 85 9.09 0.22 5.68
CA LYS A 85 9.42 1.48 6.36
C LYS A 85 8.13 2.22 6.65
N TYR A 86 7.88 2.48 7.93
CA TYR A 86 6.64 3.11 8.38
C TYR A 86 6.93 4.51 8.92
N ARG A 87 6.15 5.51 8.51
CA ARG A 87 6.29 6.91 8.95
C ARG A 87 4.94 7.53 9.29
#